data_AF-A0A5F1YFW4-F1
#
_entry.id   AF-A0A5F1YFW4-F1
#
_cell.length_a   1.000
_cell.length_b   1.000
_cell.length_c   1.000
_cell.angle_alpha   90.00
_cell.angle_beta   90.00
_cell.angle_gamma   90.00
#
_symmetry.space_group_name_H-M   'P 1'
#
loop_
_entity.id
_entity.type
_entity.pdbx_description
1 polymer ?
#
loop_
_entity_poly.entity_id
_entity_poly.type
_entity_poly.pdbx_seq_one_letter_code
_entity_poly.pdbx_strand_id
1 'polypeptide(L)'
;MKSLKERVTFPVLVGLIAATLIVLIWFVFFNPSSGSQGSSVDSDAEFTLQRSESGEWVLNQAVVDTSRRIFDENGDWLSFDELIRFASTGEVNLVSELWALRRQCPENSGFEQCNEIIRAFIADHYSGKDAEYLMKLFSGYLKYETVMREYELPEKLSRAEKYELVKKKRREYFSENDAKLVFGMEEAEESFRDSLGGFLKETETLSGDKRMERYEEFRKNVYGQYYNTLQKREPKFNTYETEMFLREKELEKMNLSDKTGKTRSIREKYFGKDGADRIDAVYREIEEREKKEKSSQNEEAEWIRKNSNVKGEAREKALMEIRIRNLGPEEAEEYSRRLKYEEEIKKQQN
;
A
#
# COMPACT_ATOMS: atom_id res chain seq x y z
N MET A 1 10.02 -27.14 10.83
CA MET A 1 8.59 -27.40 10.53
C MET A 1 7.74 -26.54 11.46
N LYS A 2 7.16 -25.45 10.97
CA LYS A 2 6.24 -24.61 11.76
C LYS A 2 4.91 -25.32 11.95
N SER A 3 4.30 -25.18 13.13
CA SER A 3 3.04 -25.89 13.43
C SER A 3 1.88 -25.28 12.63
N LEU A 4 0.86 -26.08 12.33
CA LEU A 4 -0.34 -25.64 11.60
C LEU A 4 -1.05 -24.43 12.25
N LYS A 5 -0.81 -24.20 13.55
CA LYS A 5 -1.32 -23.06 14.33
C LYS A 5 -0.60 -21.74 14.00
N GLU A 6 0.71 -21.78 13.73
CA GLU A 6 1.52 -20.59 13.38
C GLU A 6 1.26 -20.10 11.94
N ARG A 7 0.75 -20.98 11.07
CA ARG A 7 0.31 -20.61 9.71
C ARG A 7 -1.01 -19.84 9.69
N VAL A 8 -1.77 -19.85 10.80
CA VAL A 8 -3.09 -19.21 10.90
C VAL A 8 -3.03 -17.91 11.71
N THR A 9 -2.13 -17.78 12.69
CA THR A 9 -2.05 -16.56 13.54
C THR A 9 -1.43 -15.35 12.82
N PHE A 10 -0.45 -15.57 11.94
CA PHE A 10 0.17 -14.49 11.15
C PHE A 10 -0.80 -13.82 10.14
N PRO A 11 -1.61 -14.55 9.35
CA PRO A 11 -2.62 -13.92 8.49
C PRO A 11 -3.81 -13.32 9.26
N VAL A 12 -4.10 -13.76 10.49
CA VAL A 12 -5.18 -13.20 11.31
C VAL A 12 -4.80 -11.86 11.93
N LEU A 13 -3.55 -11.67 12.37
CA LEU A 13 -3.05 -10.38 12.86
C LEU A 13 -2.91 -9.34 11.73
N VAL A 14 -2.44 -9.77 10.55
CA VAL A 14 -2.41 -8.92 9.34
C VAL A 14 -3.82 -8.63 8.82
N GLY A 15 -4.72 -9.61 8.90
CA GLY A 15 -6.14 -9.46 8.54
C GLY A 15 -6.91 -8.52 9.48
N LEU A 16 -6.61 -8.54 10.79
CA LEU A 16 -7.22 -7.61 11.76
C LEU A 16 -6.71 -6.19 11.57
N ILE A 17 -5.41 -5.99 11.34
CA ILE A 17 -4.84 -4.66 11.04
C ILE A 17 -5.42 -4.12 9.73
N ALA A 18 -5.55 -4.96 8.69
CA ALA A 18 -6.19 -4.59 7.42
C ALA A 18 -7.69 -4.28 7.60
N ALA A 19 -8.42 -5.05 8.41
CA ALA A 19 -9.84 -4.79 8.69
C ALA A 19 -10.04 -3.49 9.48
N THR A 20 -9.19 -3.19 10.47
CA THR A 20 -9.24 -1.89 11.18
C THR A 20 -8.88 -0.72 10.28
N LEU A 21 -7.91 -0.88 9.36
CA LEU A 21 -7.59 0.15 8.37
C LEU A 21 -8.74 0.33 7.36
N ILE A 22 -9.39 -0.75 6.93
CA ILE A 22 -10.56 -0.68 6.04
C ILE A 22 -11.75 -0.03 6.75
N VAL A 23 -12.00 -0.33 8.02
CA VAL A 23 -13.07 0.32 8.82
C VAL A 23 -12.75 1.79 9.08
N LEU A 24 -11.50 2.15 9.35
CA LEU A 24 -11.09 3.55 9.52
C LEU A 24 -11.18 4.33 8.20
N ILE A 25 -10.79 3.72 7.07
CA ILE A 25 -10.98 4.28 5.74
C ILE A 25 -12.49 4.41 5.46
N TRP A 26 -13.31 3.40 5.76
CA TRP A 26 -14.75 3.47 5.57
C TRP A 26 -15.40 4.56 6.45
N PHE A 27 -14.95 4.75 7.69
CA PHE A 27 -15.46 5.81 8.58
C PHE A 27 -15.07 7.23 8.13
N VAL A 28 -13.93 7.38 7.45
CA VAL A 28 -13.51 8.65 6.82
C VAL A 28 -14.21 8.90 5.48
N PHE A 29 -14.55 7.84 4.74
CA PHE A 29 -15.19 7.95 3.41
C PHE A 29 -16.73 7.89 3.44
N PHE A 30 -17.38 7.34 4.48
CA PHE A 30 -18.82 7.04 4.50
C PHE A 30 -19.61 7.58 5.70
N ASN A 31 -19.01 8.35 6.62
CA ASN A 31 -19.82 9.13 7.55
C ASN A 31 -20.14 10.50 6.94
N PRO A 32 -21.40 10.76 6.53
CA PRO A 32 -21.84 12.12 6.26
C PRO A 32 -21.80 12.84 7.60
N SER A 33 -20.97 13.87 7.71
CA SER A 33 -21.11 14.85 8.79
C SER A 33 -22.54 15.37 8.71
N SER A 34 -23.34 15.06 9.72
CA SER A 34 -24.74 15.46 9.83
C SER A 34 -24.85 16.97 9.62
N GLY A 35 -25.52 17.35 8.54
CA GLY A 35 -25.73 18.72 8.14
C GLY A 35 -26.49 19.52 9.20
N SER A 36 -25.90 20.64 9.62
CA SER A 36 -26.67 21.77 10.11
C SER A 36 -27.20 22.54 8.91
N GLN A 37 -28.53 22.60 8.81
CA GLN A 37 -29.27 23.47 7.88
C GLN A 37 -28.74 24.91 7.93
N GLY A 38 -28.48 25.49 6.77
CA GLY A 38 -28.08 26.89 6.63
C GLY A 38 -28.21 27.38 5.20
N SER A 39 -29.42 27.86 4.88
CA SER A 39 -29.77 28.86 3.85
C SER A 39 -29.16 28.77 2.44
N SER A 40 -30.03 28.47 1.48
CA SER A 40 -29.90 28.78 0.06
C SER A 40 -29.47 30.24 -0.16
N VAL A 41 -28.27 30.41 -0.71
CA VAL A 41 -27.90 31.62 -1.45
C VAL A 41 -27.66 31.18 -2.88
N ASP A 42 -28.48 31.71 -3.78
CA ASP A 42 -28.32 31.67 -5.23
C ASP A 42 -26.85 31.88 -5.60
N SER A 43 -26.23 30.86 -6.20
CA SER A 43 -24.98 31.03 -6.94
C SER A 43 -25.07 30.29 -8.27
N ASP A 44 -26.13 30.56 -9.02
CA ASP A 44 -26.22 30.32 -10.47
C ASP A 44 -25.36 31.35 -11.23
N ALA A 45 -24.12 31.55 -10.80
CA ALA A 45 -23.09 32.10 -11.67
C ALA A 45 -22.50 30.92 -12.42
N GLU A 46 -23.14 30.59 -13.55
CA GLU A 46 -22.69 29.63 -14.54
C GLU A 46 -21.24 29.96 -14.95
N PHE A 47 -20.29 29.29 -14.29
CA PHE A 47 -18.86 29.54 -14.41
C PHE A 47 -18.33 28.80 -15.63
N THR A 48 -18.56 29.38 -16.81
CA THR A 48 -18.13 28.82 -18.08
C THR A 48 -16.80 29.45 -18.51
N LEU A 49 -15.76 28.63 -18.62
CA LEU A 49 -14.51 28.99 -19.29
C LEU A 49 -14.82 29.34 -20.75
N GLN A 50 -14.74 30.63 -21.08
CA GLN A 50 -14.89 31.10 -22.45
C GLN A 50 -13.53 31.17 -23.13
N ARG A 51 -13.48 30.78 -24.40
CA ARG A 51 -12.29 30.90 -25.24
C ARG A 51 -12.37 32.21 -26.01
N SER A 52 -11.31 33.02 -25.98
CA SER A 52 -11.26 34.26 -26.74
C SER A 52 -11.20 33.96 -28.25
N GLU A 53 -11.47 34.98 -29.08
CA GLU A 53 -11.29 34.89 -30.54
C GLU A 53 -9.83 34.61 -30.96
N SER A 54 -8.86 34.91 -30.07
CA SER A 54 -7.43 34.57 -30.25
C SER A 54 -7.09 33.14 -29.83
N GLY A 55 -8.04 32.38 -29.27
CA GLY A 55 -7.83 31.01 -28.83
C GLY A 55 -7.26 30.86 -27.42
N GLU A 56 -7.13 31.96 -26.67
CA GLU A 56 -6.68 31.98 -25.27
C GLU A 56 -7.85 31.71 -24.30
N TRP A 57 -7.55 31.13 -23.14
CA TRP A 57 -8.54 30.88 -22.10
C TRP A 57 -8.86 32.19 -21.37
N VAL A 58 -10.13 32.59 -21.36
CA VAL A 58 -10.60 33.71 -20.55
C VAL A 58 -10.89 33.19 -19.15
N LEU A 59 -9.89 33.32 -18.28
CA LEU A 59 -10.00 32.94 -16.88
C LEU A 59 -10.56 34.09 -16.04
N ASN A 60 -11.38 33.77 -15.06
CA ASN A 60 -11.79 34.75 -14.07
C ASN A 60 -10.57 35.15 -13.22
N GLN A 61 -10.23 36.44 -13.22
CA GLN A 61 -9.05 36.95 -12.53
C GLN A 61 -9.00 36.58 -11.05
N ALA A 62 -10.14 36.53 -10.36
CA ALA A 62 -10.18 36.15 -8.93
C ALA A 62 -9.80 34.67 -8.70
N VAL A 63 -10.08 33.80 -9.68
CA VAL A 63 -9.69 32.38 -9.62
C VAL A 63 -8.21 32.21 -9.96
N VAL A 64 -7.69 32.99 -10.91
CA VAL A 64 -6.24 33.03 -11.21
C VAL A 64 -5.44 33.51 -10.00
N ASP A 65 -5.87 34.62 -9.38
CA ASP A 65 -5.20 35.18 -8.20
C ASP A 65 -5.24 34.19 -7.02
N THR A 66 -6.37 33.49 -6.85
CA THR A 66 -6.50 32.42 -5.85
C THR A 66 -5.57 31.24 -6.15
N SER A 67 -5.49 30.82 -7.41
CA SER A 67 -4.58 29.76 -7.87
C SER A 67 -3.12 30.09 -7.57
N ARG A 68 -2.65 31.27 -7.99
CA ARG A 68 -1.26 31.70 -7.77
C ARG A 68 -0.88 31.70 -6.30
N ARG A 69 -1.78 32.17 -5.42
CA ARG A 69 -1.57 32.15 -3.97
C ARG A 69 -1.46 30.73 -3.41
N ILE A 70 -2.22 29.78 -3.94
CA ILE A 70 -2.26 28.41 -3.40
C ILE A 70 -1.08 27.59 -3.94
N PHE A 71 -0.80 27.69 -5.24
CA PHE A 71 0.09 26.76 -5.93
C PHE A 71 1.45 27.38 -6.27
N ASP A 72 1.56 28.66 -6.62
CA ASP A 72 2.82 29.25 -7.07
C ASP A 72 3.68 29.85 -5.94
N GLU A 73 3.19 29.91 -4.70
CA GLU A 73 3.95 30.45 -3.55
C GLU A 73 5.26 29.69 -3.26
N ASN A 74 5.39 28.43 -3.70
CA ASN A 74 6.57 27.59 -3.46
C ASN A 74 7.45 27.34 -4.70
N GLY A 75 7.12 27.91 -5.87
CA GLY A 75 8.01 28.07 -7.03
C GLY A 75 8.56 26.84 -7.77
N ASP A 76 8.46 25.62 -7.25
CA ASP A 76 9.15 24.43 -7.81
C ASP A 76 8.19 23.47 -8.54
N TRP A 77 7.54 23.94 -9.61
CA TRP A 77 6.74 23.08 -10.48
C TRP A 77 7.55 22.58 -11.68
N LEU A 78 7.25 21.37 -12.12
CA LEU A 78 7.91 20.74 -13.25
C LEU A 78 7.53 21.45 -14.56
N SER A 79 8.49 21.63 -15.45
CA SER A 79 8.17 22.00 -16.84
C SER A 79 7.30 20.92 -17.50
N PHE A 80 6.58 21.28 -18.57
CA PHE A 80 5.74 20.34 -19.30
C PHE A 80 6.50 19.06 -19.70
N ASP A 81 7.68 19.21 -20.30
CA ASP A 81 8.51 18.09 -20.73
C ASP A 81 8.94 17.20 -19.56
N GLU A 82 9.29 17.79 -18.42
CA GLU A 82 9.63 17.04 -17.22
C GLU A 82 8.42 16.29 -16.64
N LEU A 83 7.26 16.96 -16.58
CA LEU A 83 6.02 16.36 -16.10
C LEU A 83 5.64 15.15 -16.95
N ILE A 84 5.61 15.30 -18.27
CA ILE A 84 5.28 14.20 -19.20
C ILE A 84 6.32 13.07 -19.10
N ARG A 85 7.62 13.40 -19.05
CA ARG A 85 8.69 12.41 -18.92
C ARG A 85 8.58 11.63 -17.61
N PHE A 86 8.40 12.31 -16.49
CA PHE A 86 8.27 11.67 -15.18
C PHE A 86 6.97 10.88 -15.03
N ALA A 87 5.85 11.38 -15.59
CA ALA A 87 4.61 10.63 -15.64
C ALA A 87 4.75 9.36 -16.49
N SER A 88 5.41 9.45 -17.64
CA SER A 88 5.62 8.29 -18.52
C SER A 88 6.47 7.18 -17.89
N THR A 89 7.28 7.51 -16.88
CA THR A 89 8.13 6.57 -16.15
C THR A 89 7.60 6.23 -14.76
N GLY A 90 6.43 6.77 -14.37
CA GLY A 90 5.82 6.57 -13.06
C GLY A 90 6.53 7.29 -11.91
N GLU A 91 7.55 8.10 -12.21
CA GLU A 91 8.20 8.97 -11.22
C GLU A 91 7.20 10.03 -10.73
N VAL A 92 6.25 10.45 -11.57
CA VAL A 92 5.07 11.22 -11.18
C VAL A 92 3.81 10.39 -11.44
N ASN A 93 2.86 10.43 -10.50
CA ASN A 93 1.54 9.85 -10.69
C ASN A 93 0.52 10.99 -10.82
N LEU A 94 0.06 11.25 -12.04
CA LEU A 94 -0.81 12.39 -12.35
C LEU A 94 -2.11 12.42 -11.54
N VAL A 95 -2.67 11.24 -11.22
CA VAL A 95 -3.86 11.14 -10.36
C VAL A 95 -3.54 11.59 -8.94
N SER A 96 -2.41 11.16 -8.39
CA SER A 96 -1.95 11.54 -7.05
C SER A 96 -1.64 13.02 -6.95
N GLU A 97 -1.00 13.60 -7.98
CA GLU A 97 -0.76 15.04 -8.07
C GLU A 97 -2.06 15.83 -8.11
N LEU A 98 -3.05 15.37 -8.87
CA LEU A 98 -4.38 15.99 -8.86
C LEU A 98 -5.01 15.97 -7.46
N TRP A 99 -4.95 14.84 -6.75
CA TRP A 99 -5.44 14.78 -5.37
C TRP A 99 -4.65 15.70 -4.43
N ALA A 100 -3.34 15.86 -4.66
CA ALA A 100 -2.51 16.79 -3.89
C ALA A 100 -2.90 18.25 -4.14
N LEU A 101 -3.21 18.63 -5.39
CA LEU A 101 -3.73 19.94 -5.73
C LEU A 101 -5.09 20.18 -5.06
N ARG A 102 -6.00 19.19 -5.13
CA ARG A 102 -7.33 19.30 -4.51
C ARG A 102 -7.28 19.48 -3.00
N ARG A 103 -6.31 18.88 -2.31
CA ARG A 103 -6.13 19.05 -0.86
C ARG A 103 -5.68 20.45 -0.44
N GLN A 104 -5.16 21.25 -1.37
CA GLN A 104 -4.74 22.63 -1.11
C GLN A 104 -5.86 23.65 -1.42
N CYS A 105 -6.95 23.21 -2.05
CA CYS A 105 -8.12 24.06 -2.25
C CYS A 105 -8.73 24.49 -0.89
N PRO A 106 -9.28 25.71 -0.78
CA PRO A 106 -9.92 26.18 0.45
C PRO A 106 -11.03 25.24 0.94
N GLU A 107 -11.15 25.03 2.26
CA GLU A 107 -12.15 24.10 2.83
C GLU A 107 -13.60 24.44 2.46
N ASN A 108 -13.88 25.71 2.18
CA ASN A 108 -15.19 26.21 1.76
C ASN A 108 -15.42 26.15 0.25
N SER A 109 -14.44 25.70 -0.54
CA SER A 109 -14.60 25.53 -1.98
C SER A 109 -15.18 24.15 -2.29
N GLY A 110 -16.33 24.12 -2.96
CA GLY A 110 -16.93 22.89 -3.44
C GLY A 110 -16.05 22.20 -4.50
N PHE A 111 -16.31 20.91 -4.76
CA PHE A 111 -15.52 20.10 -5.70
C PHE A 111 -15.34 20.75 -7.08
N GLU A 112 -16.41 21.30 -7.66
CA GLU A 112 -16.34 21.98 -8.96
C GLU A 112 -15.52 23.27 -8.92
N GLN A 113 -15.64 24.04 -7.84
CA GLN A 113 -14.88 25.28 -7.68
C GLN A 113 -13.38 24.99 -7.53
N CYS A 114 -13.01 23.92 -6.83
CA CYS A 114 -11.63 23.46 -6.76
C CYS A 114 -11.10 23.02 -8.13
N ASN A 115 -11.91 22.32 -8.93
CA ASN A 115 -11.52 21.96 -10.30
C ASN A 115 -11.28 23.21 -11.16
N GLU A 116 -12.08 24.27 -11.04
CA GLU A 116 -11.86 25.54 -11.74
C GLU A 116 -10.56 26.24 -11.31
N ILE A 117 -10.22 26.23 -10.02
CA ILE A 117 -8.93 26.76 -9.53
C ILE A 117 -7.77 25.98 -10.17
N ILE A 118 -7.87 24.67 -10.29
CA ILE A 118 -6.86 23.82 -10.93
C ILE A 118 -6.78 24.09 -12.44
N ARG A 119 -7.91 24.33 -13.12
CA ARG A 119 -7.90 24.75 -14.54
C ARG A 119 -7.17 26.07 -14.73
N ALA A 120 -7.41 27.03 -13.83
CA ALA A 120 -6.71 28.31 -13.84
C ALA A 120 -5.21 28.15 -13.60
N PHE A 121 -4.81 27.29 -12.67
CA PHE A 121 -3.41 26.94 -12.45
C PHE A 121 -2.74 26.40 -13.70
N ILE A 122 -3.34 25.41 -14.36
CA ILE A 122 -2.76 24.80 -15.57
C ILE A 122 -2.59 25.84 -16.69
N ALA A 123 -3.59 26.70 -16.89
CA ALA A 123 -3.56 27.70 -17.95
C ALA A 123 -2.68 28.92 -17.66
N ASP A 124 -2.37 29.18 -16.39
CA ASP A 124 -1.42 30.23 -15.99
C ASP A 124 0.04 29.73 -15.99
N HIS A 125 0.25 28.49 -15.54
CA HIS A 125 1.56 27.90 -15.35
C HIS A 125 2.14 27.30 -16.64
N TYR A 126 1.30 26.79 -17.53
CA TYR A 126 1.69 26.25 -18.84
C TYR A 126 1.14 27.13 -19.96
N SER A 127 1.75 27.10 -21.14
CA SER A 127 1.34 27.96 -22.26
C SER A 127 1.11 27.19 -23.56
N GLY A 128 0.31 27.78 -24.46
CA GLY A 128 0.06 27.24 -25.80
C GLY A 128 -0.47 25.80 -25.79
N LYS A 129 0.14 24.95 -26.63
CA LYS A 129 -0.29 23.55 -26.82
C LYS A 129 -0.10 22.69 -25.57
N ASP A 130 0.83 23.05 -24.70
CA ASP A 130 1.15 22.28 -23.50
C ASP A 130 0.00 22.42 -22.48
N ALA A 131 -0.45 23.66 -22.26
CA ALA A 131 -1.64 23.94 -21.45
C ALA A 131 -2.88 23.26 -22.04
N GLU A 132 -3.09 23.32 -23.35
CA GLU A 132 -4.21 22.65 -24.01
C GLU A 132 -4.21 21.14 -23.78
N TYR A 133 -3.03 20.51 -23.86
CA TYR A 133 -2.90 19.07 -23.66
C TYR A 133 -3.16 18.67 -22.21
N LEU A 134 -2.61 19.40 -21.23
CA LEU A 134 -2.87 19.15 -19.81
C LEU A 134 -4.34 19.40 -19.45
N MET A 135 -4.95 20.45 -19.99
CA MET A 135 -6.39 20.73 -19.82
C MET A 135 -7.27 19.62 -20.39
N LYS A 136 -6.88 19.05 -21.55
CA LYS A 136 -7.56 17.88 -22.13
C LYS A 136 -7.44 16.66 -21.23
N LEU A 137 -6.23 16.33 -20.74
CA LEU A 137 -6.01 15.21 -19.84
C LEU A 137 -6.83 15.36 -18.55
N PHE A 138 -6.77 16.55 -17.94
CA PHE A 138 -7.50 16.85 -16.73
C PHE A 138 -9.01 16.72 -16.93
N SER A 139 -9.55 17.33 -17.99
CA SER A 139 -10.98 17.23 -18.31
C SER A 139 -11.42 15.80 -18.62
N GLY A 140 -10.57 15.01 -19.29
CA GLY A 140 -10.81 13.58 -19.52
C GLY A 140 -10.90 12.80 -18.20
N TYR A 141 -10.00 13.09 -17.26
CA TYR A 141 -10.00 12.48 -15.94
C TYR A 141 -11.24 12.82 -15.13
N LEU A 142 -11.66 14.09 -15.10
CA LEU A 142 -12.87 14.49 -14.38
C LEU A 142 -14.13 13.79 -14.90
N LYS A 143 -14.24 13.63 -16.23
CA LYS A 143 -15.35 12.89 -16.86
C LYS A 143 -15.32 11.42 -16.46
N TYR A 144 -14.14 10.80 -16.54
CA TYR A 144 -13.94 9.42 -16.11
C TYR A 144 -14.29 9.22 -14.63
N GLU A 145 -13.82 10.11 -13.75
CA GLU A 145 -14.08 10.06 -12.31
C GLU A 145 -15.58 10.12 -11.99
N THR A 146 -16.31 11.06 -12.59
CA THR A 146 -17.76 11.18 -12.44
C THR A 146 -18.48 9.90 -12.84
N VAL A 147 -18.13 9.32 -13.99
CA VAL A 147 -18.75 8.07 -14.47
C VAL A 147 -18.39 6.90 -13.57
N MET A 148 -17.14 6.79 -13.15
CA MET A 148 -16.71 5.69 -12.28
C MET A 148 -17.32 5.74 -10.88
N ARG A 149 -17.70 6.93 -10.38
CA ARG A 149 -18.42 7.07 -9.11
C ARG A 149 -19.80 6.41 -9.15
N GLU A 150 -20.45 6.41 -10.31
CA GLU A 150 -21.78 5.84 -10.53
C GLU A 150 -21.73 4.42 -11.13
N TYR A 151 -20.53 3.96 -11.51
CA TYR A 151 -20.36 2.69 -12.20
C TYR A 151 -20.34 1.51 -11.23
N GLU A 152 -21.41 0.72 -11.23
CA GLU A 152 -21.49 -0.51 -10.46
C GLU A 152 -20.79 -1.67 -11.17
N LEU A 153 -19.71 -2.16 -10.56
CA LEU A 153 -18.99 -3.33 -11.06
C LEU A 153 -19.77 -4.62 -10.76
N PRO A 154 -19.90 -5.55 -11.73
CA PRO A 154 -20.63 -6.80 -11.50
C PRO A 154 -20.01 -7.63 -10.36
N GLU A 155 -20.80 -7.99 -9.36
CA GLU A 155 -20.30 -8.66 -8.14
C GLU A 155 -19.62 -10.01 -8.43
N LYS A 156 -20.16 -10.77 -9.38
CA LYS A 156 -19.77 -12.16 -9.70
C LYS A 156 -18.41 -12.29 -10.40
N LEU A 157 -17.83 -11.18 -10.86
CA LEU A 157 -16.55 -11.19 -11.56
C LEU A 157 -15.39 -11.29 -10.57
N SER A 158 -14.34 -11.98 -10.99
CA SER A 158 -13.06 -11.96 -10.30
C SER A 158 -12.45 -10.56 -10.32
N ARG A 159 -11.45 -10.34 -9.46
CA ARG A 159 -10.74 -9.07 -9.37
C ARG A 159 -10.09 -8.66 -10.70
N ALA A 160 -9.44 -9.60 -11.38
CA ALA A 160 -8.79 -9.36 -12.68
C ALA A 160 -9.82 -8.96 -13.76
N GLU A 161 -10.95 -9.67 -13.82
CA GLU A 161 -12.03 -9.35 -14.76
C GLU A 161 -12.66 -7.99 -14.49
N LYS A 162 -12.86 -7.63 -13.21
CA LYS A 162 -13.32 -6.29 -12.82
C LYS A 162 -12.33 -5.22 -13.27
N TYR A 163 -11.04 -5.48 -13.12
CA TYR A 163 -10.01 -4.53 -13.53
C TYR A 163 -9.95 -4.33 -15.06
N GLU A 164 -10.18 -5.38 -15.85
CA GLU A 164 -10.31 -5.25 -17.31
C GLU A 164 -11.50 -4.37 -17.71
N LEU A 165 -12.62 -4.41 -16.98
CA LEU A 165 -13.73 -3.48 -17.20
C LEU A 165 -13.33 -2.02 -16.90
N VAL A 166 -12.57 -1.80 -15.82
CA VAL A 166 -12.04 -0.47 -15.48
C VAL A 166 -11.10 0.04 -16.57
N LYS A 167 -10.17 -0.79 -17.07
CA LYS A 167 -9.28 -0.45 -18.19
C LYS A 167 -10.07 -0.09 -19.45
N LYS A 168 -11.06 -0.91 -19.81
CA LYS A 168 -11.94 -0.63 -20.95
C LYS A 168 -12.65 0.72 -20.79
N LYS A 169 -13.16 1.02 -19.59
CA LYS A 169 -13.77 2.31 -19.28
C LYS A 169 -12.79 3.47 -19.44
N ARG A 170 -11.54 3.34 -18.97
CA ARG A 170 -10.49 4.36 -19.19
C ARG A 170 -10.29 4.65 -20.68
N ARG A 171 -10.28 3.62 -21.54
CA ARG A 171 -10.11 3.79 -22.99
C ARG A 171 -11.32 4.43 -23.70
N GLU A 172 -12.45 4.61 -23.04
CA GLU A 172 -13.58 5.40 -23.56
C GLU A 172 -13.31 6.92 -23.44
N TYR A 173 -12.46 7.35 -22.50
CA TYR A 173 -12.18 8.77 -22.20
C TYR A 173 -10.77 9.20 -22.60
N PHE A 174 -9.85 8.26 -22.72
CA PHE A 174 -8.44 8.51 -22.98
C PHE A 174 -7.98 7.76 -24.23
N SER A 175 -7.09 8.37 -25.01
CA SER A 175 -6.33 7.63 -26.02
C SER A 175 -5.42 6.60 -25.34
N GLU A 176 -4.91 5.62 -26.08
CA GLU A 176 -4.02 4.59 -25.50
C GLU A 176 -2.79 5.22 -24.81
N ASN A 177 -2.18 6.23 -25.45
CA ASN A 177 -1.02 6.92 -24.90
C ASN A 177 -1.38 7.74 -23.64
N ASP A 178 -2.50 8.46 -23.68
CA ASP A 178 -2.96 9.26 -22.54
C ASP A 178 -3.33 8.35 -21.35
N ALA A 179 -3.98 7.21 -21.62
CA ALA A 179 -4.32 6.25 -20.59
C ALA A 179 -3.08 5.59 -19.99
N LYS A 180 -2.08 5.25 -20.81
CA LYS A 180 -0.78 4.76 -20.34
C LYS A 180 -0.06 5.81 -19.49
N LEU A 181 -0.15 7.09 -19.85
CA LEU A 181 0.45 8.17 -19.09
C LEU A 181 -0.20 8.36 -17.71
N VAL A 182 -1.52 8.28 -17.64
CA VAL A 182 -2.28 8.52 -16.40
C VAL A 182 -2.32 7.29 -15.49
N PHE A 183 -2.48 6.09 -16.07
CA PHE A 183 -2.76 4.85 -15.33
C PHE A 183 -1.74 3.73 -15.55
N GLY A 184 -0.74 3.92 -16.42
CA GLY A 184 0.09 2.81 -16.87
C GLY A 184 0.94 2.14 -15.79
N MET A 185 1.40 2.88 -14.77
CA MET A 185 2.10 2.29 -13.64
C MET A 185 1.18 1.38 -12.80
N GLU A 186 -0.06 1.83 -12.54
CA GLU A 186 -1.08 1.04 -11.85
C GLU A 186 -1.44 -0.22 -12.67
N GLU A 187 -1.62 -0.06 -13.98
CA GLU A 187 -1.90 -1.19 -14.89
C GLU A 187 -0.76 -2.23 -14.91
N ALA A 188 0.50 -1.78 -14.79
CA ALA A 188 1.66 -2.65 -14.67
C ALA A 188 1.73 -3.37 -13.31
N GLU A 189 1.38 -2.70 -12.21
CA GLU A 189 1.29 -3.32 -10.87
C GLU A 189 0.21 -4.40 -10.81
N GLU A 190 -0.94 -4.16 -11.43
CA GLU A 190 -2.00 -5.16 -11.52
C GLU A 190 -1.58 -6.34 -12.40
N SER A 191 -0.94 -6.07 -13.54
CA SER A 191 -0.38 -7.11 -14.41
C SER A 191 0.66 -7.97 -13.69
N PHE A 192 1.50 -7.35 -12.84
CA PHE A 192 2.46 -8.06 -12.01
C PHE A 192 1.78 -8.97 -11.01
N ARG A 193 0.76 -8.46 -10.30
CA ARG A 193 0.01 -9.23 -9.30
C ARG A 193 -0.70 -10.43 -9.90
N ASP A 194 -1.33 -10.26 -11.06
CA ASP A 194 -2.04 -11.33 -11.75
C ASP A 194 -1.07 -12.39 -12.31
N SER A 195 0.10 -11.97 -12.78
CA SER A 195 1.10 -12.87 -13.38
C SER A 195 2.01 -13.55 -12.35
N LEU A 196 2.11 -13.03 -11.13
CA LEU A 196 3.04 -13.53 -10.10
C LEU A 196 2.79 -15.00 -9.75
N GLY A 197 1.52 -15.42 -9.67
CA GLY A 197 1.19 -16.82 -9.37
C GLY A 197 1.72 -17.79 -10.44
N GLY A 198 1.61 -17.41 -11.71
CA GLY A 198 2.18 -18.16 -12.84
C GLY A 198 3.70 -18.25 -12.74
N PHE A 199 4.37 -17.11 -12.54
CA PHE A 199 5.82 -17.05 -12.34
C PHE A 199 6.29 -17.97 -11.20
N LEU A 200 5.62 -17.94 -10.04
CA LEU A 200 6.03 -18.73 -8.88
C LEU A 200 5.93 -20.24 -9.14
N LYS A 201 4.92 -20.67 -9.91
CA LYS A 201 4.71 -22.06 -10.31
C LYS A 201 5.74 -22.52 -11.36
N GLU A 202 5.98 -21.70 -12.38
CA GLU A 202 6.92 -22.00 -13.46
C GLU A 202 8.37 -22.09 -12.97
N THR A 203 8.72 -21.32 -11.94
CA THR A 203 10.09 -21.26 -11.40
C THR A 203 10.33 -22.15 -10.18
N GLU A 204 9.34 -22.95 -9.77
CA GLU A 204 9.39 -23.72 -8.51
C GLU A 204 10.55 -24.71 -8.44
N THR A 205 10.97 -25.25 -9.58
CA THR A 205 12.03 -26.27 -9.69
C THR A 205 13.43 -25.68 -9.88
N LEU A 206 13.54 -24.36 -10.07
CA LEU A 206 14.82 -23.69 -10.30
C LEU A 206 15.61 -23.55 -8.99
N SER A 207 16.94 -23.47 -9.11
CA SER A 207 17.78 -23.03 -8.00
C SER A 207 17.48 -21.57 -7.67
N GLY A 208 17.74 -21.15 -6.43
CA GLY A 208 17.45 -19.79 -5.98
C GLY A 208 18.17 -18.71 -6.78
N ASP A 209 19.42 -18.96 -7.22
CA ASP A 209 20.14 -18.02 -8.08
C ASP A 209 19.44 -17.83 -9.44
N LYS A 210 19.08 -18.93 -10.11
CA LYS A 210 18.33 -18.88 -11.38
C LYS A 210 16.93 -18.30 -11.20
N ARG A 211 16.30 -18.59 -10.07
CA ARG A 211 14.96 -18.08 -9.74
C ARG A 211 14.97 -16.57 -9.50
N MET A 212 16.01 -16.05 -8.84
CA MET A 212 16.22 -14.60 -8.68
C MET A 212 16.49 -13.91 -10.02
N GLU A 213 17.33 -14.50 -10.87
CA GLU A 213 17.59 -13.95 -12.21
C GLU A 213 16.29 -13.88 -13.04
N ARG A 214 15.51 -14.96 -13.06
CA ARG A 214 14.21 -15.01 -13.75
C ARG A 214 13.19 -14.06 -13.13
N TYR A 215 13.24 -13.83 -11.82
CA TYR A 215 12.37 -12.88 -11.14
C TYR A 215 12.65 -11.44 -11.59
N GLU A 216 13.93 -11.06 -11.68
CA GLU A 216 14.30 -9.72 -12.16
C GLU A 216 13.96 -9.52 -13.64
N GLU A 217 14.13 -10.55 -14.48
CA GLU A 217 13.69 -10.51 -15.88
C GLU A 217 12.16 -10.37 -15.97
N PHE A 218 11.41 -11.16 -15.20
CA PHE A 218 9.96 -11.09 -15.10
C PHE A 218 9.50 -9.67 -14.71
N ARG A 219 10.10 -9.08 -13.67
CA ARG A 219 9.80 -7.71 -13.25
C ARG A 219 10.07 -6.70 -14.35
N LYS A 220 11.24 -6.77 -15.00
CA LYS A 220 11.58 -5.86 -16.11
C LYS A 220 10.59 -5.97 -17.26
N ASN A 221 10.14 -7.18 -17.59
CA ASN A 221 9.19 -7.41 -18.67
C ASN A 221 7.80 -6.86 -18.34
N VAL A 222 7.32 -7.06 -17.11
CA VAL A 222 5.99 -6.60 -16.71
C VAL A 222 5.95 -5.08 -16.51
N TYR A 223 6.93 -4.52 -15.80
CA TYR A 223 6.95 -3.10 -15.49
C TYR A 223 7.48 -2.25 -16.64
N GLY A 224 8.27 -2.82 -17.55
CA GLY A 224 8.84 -2.11 -18.70
C GLY A 224 9.52 -0.80 -18.30
N GLN A 225 9.02 0.32 -18.83
CA GLN A 225 9.54 1.66 -18.56
C GLN A 225 9.42 2.11 -17.08
N TYR A 226 8.55 1.49 -16.29
CA TYR A 226 8.33 1.79 -14.86
C TYR A 226 9.32 1.09 -13.92
N TYR A 227 10.07 0.09 -14.43
CA TYR A 227 10.92 -0.77 -13.60
C TYR A 227 11.97 0.01 -12.79
N ASN A 228 12.62 0.99 -13.41
CA ASN A 228 13.65 1.79 -12.73
C ASN A 228 13.07 2.60 -11.57
N THR A 229 11.86 3.14 -11.74
CA THR A 229 11.16 3.89 -10.68
C THR A 229 10.80 2.98 -9.52
N LEU A 230 10.27 1.80 -9.82
CA LEU A 230 9.97 0.78 -8.81
C LEU A 230 11.24 0.43 -8.02
N GLN A 231 12.34 0.14 -8.71
CA GLN A 231 13.62 -0.23 -8.09
C GLN A 231 14.18 0.88 -7.18
N LYS A 232 14.07 2.15 -7.58
CA LYS A 232 14.53 3.29 -6.76
C LYS A 232 13.72 3.44 -5.47
N ARG A 233 12.41 3.17 -5.53
CA ARG A 233 11.47 3.36 -4.40
C ARG A 233 11.40 2.16 -3.47
N GLU A 234 11.77 0.98 -3.95
CA GLU A 234 11.62 -0.27 -3.21
C GLU A 234 12.56 -0.30 -1.99
N PRO A 235 12.03 -0.50 -0.77
CA PRO A 235 12.87 -0.66 0.41
C PRO A 235 13.78 -1.88 0.28
N LYS A 236 15.05 -1.73 0.69
CA LYS A 236 16.03 -2.84 0.69
C LYS A 236 15.54 -4.07 1.47
N PHE A 237 14.75 -3.85 2.52
CA PHE A 237 14.16 -4.92 3.30
C PHE A 237 13.17 -5.77 2.49
N ASN A 238 12.30 -5.13 1.69
CA ASN A 238 11.36 -5.83 0.82
C ASN A 238 12.08 -6.67 -0.25
N THR A 239 13.16 -6.14 -0.84
CA THR A 239 13.97 -6.91 -1.79
C THR A 239 14.66 -8.11 -1.12
N TYR A 240 15.12 -7.93 0.12
CA TYR A 240 15.71 -9.02 0.91
C TYR A 240 14.67 -10.10 1.21
N GLU A 241 13.49 -9.74 1.70
CA GLU A 241 12.43 -10.70 2.00
C GLU A 241 11.98 -11.48 0.77
N THR A 242 11.90 -10.80 -0.37
CA THR A 242 11.58 -11.42 -1.65
C THR A 242 12.63 -12.45 -2.04
N GLU A 243 13.93 -12.12 -1.91
CA GLU A 243 15.00 -13.09 -2.17
C GLU A 243 14.96 -14.27 -1.19
N MET A 244 14.70 -14.02 0.09
CA MET A 244 14.55 -15.09 1.08
C MET A 244 13.36 -16.00 0.77
N PHE A 245 12.23 -15.43 0.36
CA PHE A 245 11.05 -16.18 -0.06
C PHE A 245 11.31 -17.04 -1.30
N LEU A 246 11.93 -16.45 -2.33
CA LEU A 246 12.23 -17.18 -3.57
C LEU A 246 13.23 -18.32 -3.34
N ARG A 247 14.09 -18.21 -2.33
CA ARG A 247 15.09 -19.21 -1.92
C ARG A 247 14.62 -20.17 -0.84
N GLU A 248 13.41 -20.03 -0.29
CA GLU A 248 12.96 -20.78 0.89
C GLU A 248 13.18 -22.29 0.75
N LYS A 249 12.72 -22.89 -0.35
CA LYS A 249 12.86 -24.34 -0.62
C LYS A 249 14.30 -24.81 -0.76
N GLU A 250 15.19 -23.96 -1.24
CA GLU A 250 16.62 -24.25 -1.34
C GLU A 250 17.23 -24.25 0.07
N LEU A 251 16.96 -23.20 0.85
CA LEU A 251 17.45 -23.02 2.21
C LEU A 251 16.91 -24.11 3.16
N GLU A 252 15.70 -24.61 2.95
CA GLU A 252 15.11 -25.70 3.75
C GLU A 252 15.80 -27.06 3.53
N LYS A 253 16.38 -27.28 2.35
CA LYS A 253 17.08 -28.53 2.01
C LYS A 253 18.53 -28.55 2.45
N MET A 254 19.09 -27.38 2.77
CA MET A 254 20.47 -27.24 3.25
C MET A 254 20.62 -27.75 4.68
N ASN A 255 21.81 -28.23 5.03
CA ASN A 255 22.16 -28.45 6.43
C ASN A 255 22.25 -27.11 7.18
N LEU A 256 22.23 -27.15 8.51
CA LEU A 256 22.18 -25.94 9.35
C LEU A 256 23.38 -25.00 9.11
N SER A 257 24.58 -25.53 8.91
CA SER A 257 25.79 -24.73 8.70
C SER A 257 25.72 -23.97 7.38
N ASP A 258 25.40 -24.66 6.29
CA ASP A 258 25.30 -24.08 4.95
C ASP A 258 24.15 -23.08 4.86
N LYS A 259 23.02 -23.39 5.49
CA LYS A 259 21.86 -22.48 5.58
C LYS A 259 22.24 -21.18 6.27
N THR A 260 22.92 -21.25 7.41
CA THR A 260 23.38 -20.07 8.15
C THR A 260 24.36 -19.24 7.33
N GLY A 261 25.35 -19.89 6.70
CA GLY A 261 26.32 -19.21 5.83
C GLY A 261 25.66 -18.49 4.64
N LYS A 262 24.74 -19.18 3.94
CA LYS A 262 24.00 -18.60 2.80
C LYS A 262 23.09 -17.46 3.24
N THR A 263 22.35 -17.63 4.33
CA THR A 263 21.46 -16.59 4.88
C THR A 263 22.25 -15.34 5.27
N ARG A 264 23.40 -15.51 5.93
CA ARG A 264 24.29 -14.39 6.28
C ARG A 264 24.82 -13.68 5.05
N SER A 265 25.28 -14.43 4.03
CA SER A 265 25.75 -13.84 2.77
C SER A 265 24.66 -12.99 2.08
N ILE A 266 23.40 -13.44 2.11
CA ILE A 266 22.27 -12.67 1.58
C ILE A 266 22.04 -11.40 2.41
N ARG A 267 22.08 -11.47 3.75
CA ARG A 267 21.96 -10.28 4.62
C ARG A 267 23.08 -9.26 4.36
N GLU A 268 24.32 -9.72 4.22
CA GLU A 268 25.47 -8.87 3.92
C GLU A 268 25.33 -8.17 2.56
N LYS A 269 24.77 -8.86 1.56
CA LYS A 269 24.47 -8.27 0.23
C LYS A 269 23.55 -7.04 0.32
N TYR A 270 22.53 -7.06 1.17
CA TYR A 270 21.55 -5.97 1.26
C TYR A 270 21.89 -4.90 2.31
N PHE A 271 22.47 -5.31 3.44
CA PHE A 271 22.62 -4.45 4.62
C PHE A 271 24.09 -4.26 5.07
N GLY A 272 25.05 -4.86 4.38
CA GLY A 272 26.45 -4.90 4.81
C GLY A 272 26.65 -5.77 6.06
N LYS A 273 27.90 -5.84 6.54
CA LYS A 273 28.29 -6.69 7.68
C LYS A 273 27.58 -6.27 8.97
N ASP A 274 27.63 -5.00 9.32
CA ASP A 274 27.01 -4.49 10.55
C ASP A 274 25.48 -4.68 10.55
N GLY A 275 24.84 -4.51 9.38
CA GLY A 275 23.42 -4.77 9.22
C GLY A 275 23.07 -6.24 9.37
N ALA A 276 23.86 -7.12 8.77
CA ALA A 276 23.71 -8.56 8.94
C ALA A 276 23.87 -8.98 10.41
N ASP A 277 24.86 -8.44 11.13
CA ASP A 277 25.08 -8.75 12.55
C ASP A 277 23.92 -8.30 13.45
N ARG A 278 23.34 -7.12 13.19
CA ARG A 278 22.13 -6.66 13.91
C ARG A 278 20.94 -7.57 13.65
N ILE A 279 20.74 -7.96 12.38
CA ILE A 279 19.66 -8.88 12.02
C ILE A 279 19.87 -10.25 12.69
N ASP A 280 21.10 -10.78 12.66
CA ASP A 280 21.46 -12.05 13.32
C ASP A 280 21.23 -11.99 14.84
N ALA A 281 21.49 -10.84 15.48
CA ALA A 281 21.19 -10.63 16.90
C ALA A 281 19.68 -10.66 17.17
N VAL A 282 18.89 -9.93 16.38
CA VAL A 282 17.42 -9.91 16.50
C VAL A 282 16.82 -11.31 16.31
N TYR A 283 17.26 -12.06 15.30
CA TYR A 283 16.76 -13.43 15.10
C TYR A 283 17.14 -14.37 16.24
N ARG A 284 18.34 -14.25 16.81
CA ARG A 284 18.72 -15.02 18.02
C ARG A 284 17.85 -14.68 19.22
N GLU A 285 17.58 -13.39 19.44
CA GLU A 285 16.69 -12.95 20.50
C GLU A 285 15.27 -13.50 20.32
N ILE A 286 14.74 -13.47 19.09
CA ILE A 286 13.44 -14.05 18.75
C ILE A 286 13.43 -15.57 19.03
N GLU A 287 14.44 -16.32 18.55
CA GLU A 287 14.52 -17.77 18.77
C GLU A 287 14.63 -18.13 20.25
N GLU A 288 15.41 -17.37 21.03
CA GLU A 288 15.54 -17.54 22.48
C GLU A 288 14.22 -17.26 23.19
N ARG A 289 13.52 -16.19 22.81
CA ARG A 289 12.20 -15.83 23.35
C ARG A 289 11.16 -16.92 23.03
N GLU A 290 11.08 -17.35 21.78
CA GLU A 290 10.18 -18.45 21.35
C GLU A 290 10.45 -19.73 22.13
N LYS A 291 11.73 -20.05 22.40
CA LYS A 291 12.11 -21.22 23.21
C LYS A 291 11.64 -21.09 24.65
N LYS A 292 11.82 -19.93 25.30
CA LYS A 292 11.34 -19.68 26.67
C LYS A 292 9.81 -19.71 26.75
N GLU A 293 9.13 -19.13 25.77
CA GLU A 293 7.66 -19.16 25.69
C GLU A 293 7.15 -20.59 25.52
N LYS A 294 7.77 -21.38 24.64
CA LYS A 294 7.42 -22.80 24.45
C LYS A 294 7.67 -23.63 25.70
N SER A 295 8.76 -23.36 26.44
CA SER A 295 9.02 -24.00 27.74
C SER A 295 7.91 -23.67 28.74
N SER A 296 7.54 -22.40 28.83
CA SER A 296 6.45 -21.93 29.70
C SER A 296 5.13 -22.61 29.36
N GLN A 297 4.77 -22.67 28.09
CA GLN A 297 3.54 -23.36 27.64
C GLN A 297 3.53 -24.84 28.02
N ASN A 298 4.65 -25.54 27.86
CA ASN A 298 4.74 -26.96 28.21
C ASN A 298 4.61 -27.19 29.72
N GLU A 299 5.28 -26.35 30.53
CA GLU A 299 5.22 -26.42 31.99
C GLU A 299 3.83 -26.06 32.52
N GLU A 300 3.20 -25.02 31.97
CA GLU A 300 1.81 -24.66 32.29
C GLU A 300 0.85 -25.81 31.97
N ALA A 301 0.97 -26.41 30.78
CA ALA A 301 0.14 -27.55 30.38
C ALA A 301 0.34 -28.77 31.28
N GLU A 302 1.58 -29.06 31.67
CA GLU A 302 1.91 -30.15 32.59
C GLU A 302 1.36 -29.87 34.00
N TRP A 303 1.48 -28.63 34.48
CA TRP A 303 0.97 -28.21 35.78
C TRP A 303 -0.56 -28.31 35.82
N ILE A 304 -1.26 -27.86 34.78
CA ILE A 304 -2.72 -27.95 34.66
C ILE A 304 -3.16 -29.41 34.68
N ARG A 305 -2.44 -30.30 33.98
CA ARG A 305 -2.75 -31.73 33.96
C ARG A 305 -2.57 -32.37 35.33
N LYS A 306 -1.54 -31.98 36.08
CA LYS A 306 -1.25 -32.49 37.44
C LYS A 306 -2.15 -31.89 38.52
N ASN A 307 -2.69 -30.69 38.30
CA ASN A 307 -3.47 -29.92 39.29
C ASN A 307 -4.86 -29.55 38.75
N SER A 308 -5.56 -30.51 38.13
CA SER A 308 -6.84 -30.29 37.44
C SER A 308 -7.98 -29.80 38.34
N ASN A 309 -7.83 -30.02 39.65
CA ASN A 309 -8.71 -29.60 40.73
C ASN A 309 -8.49 -28.15 41.19
N VAL A 310 -7.36 -27.51 40.84
CA VAL A 310 -7.08 -26.11 41.20
C VAL A 310 -7.67 -25.17 40.15
N LYS A 311 -8.50 -24.20 40.59
CA LYS A 311 -9.23 -23.27 39.71
C LYS A 311 -9.11 -21.82 40.20
N GLY A 312 -9.55 -20.88 39.34
CA GLY A 312 -9.65 -19.47 39.68
C GLY A 312 -8.29 -18.82 39.95
N GLU A 313 -8.25 -17.91 40.91
CA GLU A 313 -7.07 -17.10 41.24
C GLU A 313 -5.85 -17.93 41.64
N ALA A 314 -6.05 -19.03 42.36
CA ALA A 314 -4.95 -19.92 42.75
C ALA A 314 -4.27 -20.60 41.55
N ARG A 315 -5.05 -20.92 40.51
CA ARG A 315 -4.51 -21.43 39.23
C ARG A 315 -3.75 -20.32 38.51
N GLU A 316 -4.33 -19.12 38.38
CA GLU A 316 -3.67 -18.03 37.67
C GLU A 316 -2.36 -17.62 38.33
N LYS A 317 -2.32 -17.58 39.67
CA LYS A 317 -1.09 -17.31 40.42
C LYS A 317 0.01 -18.34 40.15
N ALA A 318 -0.35 -19.63 40.16
CA ALA A 318 0.61 -20.70 39.88
C ALA A 318 1.13 -20.66 38.42
N LEU A 319 0.26 -20.35 37.45
CA LEU A 319 0.69 -20.16 36.06
C LEU A 319 1.58 -18.92 35.90
N MET A 320 1.27 -17.83 36.59
CA MET A 320 2.10 -16.62 36.60
C MET A 320 3.48 -16.88 37.18
N GLU A 321 3.60 -17.66 38.27
CA GLU A 321 4.89 -18.07 38.83
C GLU A 321 5.73 -18.90 37.84
N ILE A 322 5.09 -19.76 37.03
CA ILE A 322 5.76 -20.49 35.93
C ILE A 322 6.28 -19.51 34.88
N ARG A 323 5.45 -18.55 34.46
CA ARG A 323 5.82 -17.54 33.47
C ARG A 323 6.97 -16.65 33.94
N ILE A 324 6.90 -16.13 35.17
CA ILE A 324 7.96 -15.28 35.75
C ILE A 324 9.29 -16.03 35.82
N ARG A 325 9.27 -17.32 36.21
CA ARG A 325 10.47 -18.14 36.28
C ARG A 325 11.15 -18.35 34.91
N ASN A 326 10.37 -18.45 33.85
CA ASN A 326 10.88 -18.80 32.52
C ASN A 326 11.14 -17.58 31.61
N LEU A 327 10.36 -16.52 31.76
CA LEU A 327 10.37 -15.32 30.92
C LEU A 327 10.96 -14.10 31.66
N GLY A 328 10.92 -14.10 33.00
CA GLY A 328 11.15 -12.90 33.80
C GLY A 328 9.87 -12.11 34.04
N PRO A 329 9.86 -11.15 34.98
CA PRO A 329 8.65 -10.47 35.43
C PRO A 329 7.95 -9.67 34.32
N GLU A 330 8.70 -8.88 33.55
CA GLU A 330 8.14 -8.00 32.51
C GLU A 330 7.58 -8.82 31.32
N GLU A 331 8.37 -9.76 30.78
CA GLU A 331 7.94 -10.61 29.67
C GLU A 331 6.77 -11.53 30.07
N ALA A 332 6.70 -11.98 31.33
CA ALA A 332 5.60 -12.80 31.83
C ALA A 332 4.25 -12.06 31.82
N GLU A 333 4.25 -10.76 32.14
CA GLU A 333 3.05 -9.93 32.11
C GLU A 333 2.60 -9.67 30.68
N GLU A 334 3.52 -9.37 29.76
CA GLU A 334 3.22 -9.24 28.33
C GLU A 334 2.66 -10.54 27.74
N TYR A 335 3.30 -11.67 28.05
CA TYR A 335 2.85 -12.98 27.62
C TYR A 335 1.44 -13.30 28.13
N SER A 336 1.16 -13.00 29.40
CA SER A 336 -0.17 -13.20 30.01
C SER A 336 -1.24 -12.32 29.37
N ARG A 337 -0.91 -11.06 29.04
CA ARG A 337 -1.81 -10.15 28.32
C ARG A 337 -2.14 -10.68 26.92
N ARG A 338 -1.14 -11.19 26.19
CA ARG A 338 -1.34 -11.78 24.86
C ARG A 338 -2.24 -13.02 24.90
N LEU A 339 -2.04 -13.92 25.86
CA LEU A 339 -2.89 -15.10 26.02
C LEU A 339 -4.36 -14.74 26.31
N LYS A 340 -4.61 -13.76 27.17
CA LYS A 340 -5.98 -13.29 27.46
C LYS A 340 -6.64 -12.72 26.21
N TYR A 341 -5.92 -11.89 25.46
CA TYR A 341 -6.42 -11.34 24.20
C TYR A 341 -6.75 -12.43 23.17
N GLU A 342 -5.87 -13.44 23.01
CA GLU A 342 -6.14 -14.58 22.13
C GLU A 342 -7.35 -15.42 22.57
N GLU A 343 -7.60 -15.54 23.88
CA GLU A 343 -8.77 -16.22 24.41
C GLU A 343 -10.06 -15.43 24.15
N GLU A 344 -10.02 -14.10 24.32
CA GLU A 344 -11.14 -13.19 24.02
C GLU A 344 -11.52 -13.23 22.54
N ILE A 345 -10.53 -13.18 21.63
CA ILE A 345 -10.78 -13.33 20.19
C ILE A 345 -11.47 -14.67 19.88
N LYS A 346 -11.01 -15.77 20.47
CA LYS A 346 -11.62 -17.09 20.25
C LYS A 346 -13.05 -17.18 20.79
N LYS A 347 -13.38 -16.45 21.86
CA LYS A 347 -14.74 -16.36 22.39
C LYS A 347 -15.68 -15.51 21.53
N GLN A 348 -15.14 -14.59 20.73
CA GLN A 348 -15.93 -13.77 19.80
C GLN A 348 -16.15 -14.45 18.44
N GLN A 349 -15.34 -15.46 18.10
CA GLN A 349 -15.44 -16.22 16.86
C GLN A 349 -16.28 -17.51 16.99
N ASN A 350 -16.63 -17.90 18.22
CA ASN A 350 -17.56 -18.99 18.55
C ASN A 350 -18.84 -18.40 19.11
#